data_AF-B3T5L5-F1
#
_entry.id   AF-B3T5L5-F1
#
_cell.length_a   1.000
_cell.length_b   1.000
_cell.length_c   1.000
_cell.angle_alpha   90.00
_cell.angle_beta   90.00
_cell.angle_gamma   90.00
#
_symmetry.space_group_name_H-M   'P 1'
#
loop_
_entity.id
_entity.type
_entity.pdbx_description
1 polymer ?
#
loop_
_entity_poly.entity_id
_entity_poly.type
_entity_poly.pdbx_seq_one_letter_code
_entity_poly.pdbx_strand_id
1 'polypeptide(L)'
;MQKQTNPTYLKAITIRDPSDIHTIKEDIKKGMILILRVTPLAQRDVEKLRKVVEELYVIARDSGADIARLGEERIVITPPRIKIWKPDYDLK
;
A
#
# COMPACT_ATOMS: atom_id res chain seq x y z
N MET A 1 -1.91 -23.58 25.72
CA MET A 1 -1.32 -22.25 25.42
C MET A 1 -2.36 -21.44 24.67
N GLN A 2 -2.90 -20.37 25.26
CA GLN A 2 -3.82 -19.48 24.54
C GLN A 2 -3.03 -18.74 23.46
N LYS A 3 -3.43 -18.85 22.19
CA LYS A 3 -2.86 -18.03 21.11
C LYS A 3 -3.27 -16.58 21.36
N GLN A 4 -2.33 -15.77 21.84
CA GLN A 4 -2.52 -14.33 21.89
C GLN A 4 -2.54 -13.82 20.45
N THR A 5 -3.72 -13.58 19.89
CA THR A 5 -3.86 -13.04 18.54
C THR A 5 -3.72 -11.53 18.60
N ASN A 6 -2.54 -11.02 18.26
CA ASN A 6 -2.37 -9.58 18.10
C ASN A 6 -3.26 -9.09 16.94
N PRO A 7 -4.08 -8.06 17.14
CA PRO A 7 -4.93 -7.53 16.08
C PRO A 7 -4.07 -6.96 14.94
N THR A 8 -4.53 -7.17 13.70
CA THR A 8 -3.99 -6.46 12.53
C THR A 8 -4.76 -5.16 12.37
N TYR A 9 -4.05 -4.04 12.31
CA TYR A 9 -4.65 -2.72 12.15
C TYR A 9 -4.70 -2.29 10.69
N LEU A 10 -5.74 -1.54 10.34
CA LEU A 10 -5.89 -0.86 9.07
C LEU A 10 -5.73 0.65 9.27
N LYS A 11 -4.98 1.30 8.39
CA LYS A 11 -4.77 2.75 8.40
C LYS A 11 -5.01 3.34 7.01
N ALA A 12 -5.77 4.43 6.96
CA ALA A 12 -5.95 5.22 5.74
C ALA A 12 -5.03 6.44 5.77
N ILE A 13 -4.27 6.65 4.69
CA ILE A 13 -3.31 7.76 4.55
C ILE A 13 -3.61 8.47 3.24
N THR A 14 -3.56 9.79 3.23
CA THR A 14 -3.61 10.59 2.00
C THR A 14 -2.21 11.04 1.66
N ILE A 15 -1.69 10.60 0.50
CA ILE A 15 -0.37 10.99 0.04
C ILE A 15 -0.45 12.42 -0.52
N ARG A 16 0.26 13.34 0.13
CA ARG A 16 0.35 14.74 -0.27
C ARG A 16 1.71 15.07 -0.85
N ASP A 17 2.74 14.38 -0.39
CA ASP A 17 4.11 14.55 -0.83
C ASP A 17 4.94 13.27 -0.62
N PRO A 18 6.14 13.16 -1.23
CA PRO A 18 6.94 11.94 -1.17
C PRO A 18 7.49 11.60 0.22
N SER A 19 7.50 12.55 1.17
CA SER A 19 7.96 12.27 2.54
C SER A 19 7.02 11.29 3.26
N ASP A 20 5.76 11.20 2.84
CA ASP A 20 4.77 10.22 3.35
C ASP A 20 5.23 8.76 3.15
N ILE A 21 6.12 8.49 2.17
CA ILE A 21 6.66 7.15 1.89
C ILE A 21 7.40 6.58 3.10
N HIS A 22 8.10 7.43 3.85
CA HIS A 22 8.85 6.98 5.02
C HIS A 22 7.92 6.35 6.07
N THR A 23 6.81 7.02 6.38
CA THR A 23 5.80 6.51 7.32
C THR A 23 5.13 5.23 6.80
N ILE A 24 4.85 5.15 5.49
CA ILE A 24 4.29 3.95 4.87
C ILE A 24 5.22 2.74 5.07
N LYS A 25 6.53 2.92 4.87
CA LYS A 25 7.52 1.86 5.08
C LYS A 25 7.55 1.37 6.53
N GLU A 26 7.42 2.26 7.50
CA GLU A 26 7.34 1.88 8.91
C GLU A 26 6.05 1.12 9.24
N ASP A 27 4.92 1.56 8.70
CA ASP A 27 3.63 0.93 8.97
C ASP A 27 3.51 -0.46 8.32
N ILE A 28 4.14 -0.68 7.15
CA ILE A 28 4.29 -2.02 6.56
C ILE A 28 5.07 -2.94 7.50
N LYS A 29 6.18 -2.46 8.08
CA LYS A 29 6.98 -3.25 9.05
C LYS A 29 6.21 -3.60 10.32
N LYS A 30 5.28 -2.74 10.74
CA LYS A 30 4.36 -3.00 11.87
C LYS A 30 3.26 -4.02 11.54
N GLY A 31 3.18 -4.48 10.29
CA GLY A 31 2.17 -5.44 9.86
C GLY A 31 0.79 -4.81 9.66
N MET A 32 0.71 -3.53 9.31
CA MET A 32 -0.56 -2.84 9.09
C MET A 32 -1.05 -3.00 7.65
N ILE A 33 -2.37 -2.98 7.46
CA ILE A 33 -3.00 -2.78 6.15
C ILE A 33 -3.07 -1.28 5.88
N LEU A 34 -2.65 -0.84 4.71
CA LEU A 34 -2.64 0.56 4.32
C LEU A 34 -3.59 0.81 3.16
N ILE A 35 -4.45 1.81 3.29
CA ILE A 35 -5.23 2.37 2.17
C ILE A 35 -4.69 3.77 1.88
N LEU A 36 -4.08 3.93 0.72
CA LEU A 36 -3.38 5.14 0.32
C LEU A 36 -4.22 5.89 -0.71
N ARG A 37 -4.70 7.09 -0.37
CA ARG A 37 -5.36 7.99 -1.32
C ARG A 37 -4.30 8.81 -2.04
N VAL A 38 -4.31 8.77 -3.37
CA VAL A 38 -3.31 9.46 -4.21
C VAL A 38 -3.84 10.70 -4.93
N THR A 39 -5.14 11.00 -4.84
CA THR A 39 -5.79 12.14 -5.54
C THR A 39 -5.03 13.47 -5.41
N PRO A 40 -4.60 13.91 -4.21
CA PRO A 40 -4.00 15.25 -4.08
C PRO A 40 -2.67 15.37 -4.81
N LEU A 41 -1.90 14.27 -4.88
CA LEU A 41 -0.66 14.24 -5.63
C LEU A 41 -0.94 14.19 -7.13
N ALA A 42 -1.93 13.39 -7.55
CA ALA A 42 -2.35 13.26 -8.95
C ALA A 42 -2.78 14.59 -9.57
N GLN A 43 -3.51 15.41 -8.81
CA GLN A 43 -3.98 16.73 -9.27
C GLN A 43 -2.86 17.76 -9.39
N ARG A 44 -1.76 17.58 -8.66
CA ARG A 44 -0.62 18.52 -8.65
C ARG A 44 0.43 18.16 -9.68
N ASP A 45 0.82 16.89 -9.72
CA ASP A 45 1.95 16.42 -10.52
C ASP A 45 1.83 14.90 -10.77
N VAL A 46 1.48 14.56 -12.01
CA VAL A 46 1.30 13.16 -12.44
C VAL A 46 2.62 12.42 -12.53
N GLU A 47 3.73 13.08 -12.88
CA GLU A 47 5.05 12.44 -12.93
C GLU A 47 5.53 12.07 -11.53
N LYS A 48 5.32 12.98 -10.58
CA LYS A 48 5.63 12.74 -9.18
C LYS A 48 4.78 11.63 -8.59
N LEU A 49 3.48 11.58 -8.93
CA LEU A 49 2.62 10.45 -8.60
C LEU A 49 3.22 9.14 -9.10
N ARG A 50 3.61 9.08 -10.39
CA ARG A 50 4.17 7.86 -10.99
C ARG A 50 5.40 7.38 -10.23
N LYS A 51 6.33 8.28 -9.91
CA LYS A 51 7.55 7.95 -9.14
C LYS A 51 7.21 7.40 -7.75
N VAL A 52 6.28 8.05 -7.04
CA VAL A 52 5.82 7.59 -5.72
C VAL A 52 5.19 6.19 -5.82
N VAL A 53 4.35 5.95 -6.82
CA VAL A 53 3.72 4.64 -7.02
C VAL A 53 4.76 3.57 -7.33
N GLU A 54 5.71 3.82 -8.24
CA GLU A 54 6.80 2.91 -8.56
C GLU A 54 7.64 2.56 -7.31
N GLU A 55 7.96 3.56 -6.48
CA GLU A 55 8.67 3.36 -5.21
C GLU A 55 7.85 2.51 -4.21
N LEU A 56 6.54 2.74 -4.10
CA LEU A 56 5.66 1.92 -3.26
C LEU A 56 5.63 0.45 -3.69
N TYR A 57 5.64 0.18 -5.00
CA TYR A 57 5.73 -1.19 -5.53
C TYR A 57 7.06 -1.85 -5.14
N VAL A 58 8.17 -1.13 -5.23
CA VAL A 58 9.49 -1.63 -4.81
C VAL A 58 9.50 -1.93 -3.30
N ILE A 59 9.02 -0.99 -2.47
CA ILE A 59 8.97 -1.16 -1.01
C ILE A 59 8.10 -2.35 -0.62
N ALA A 60 6.91 -2.49 -1.23
CA ALA A 60 6.01 -3.59 -0.95
C ALA A 60 6.65 -4.94 -1.30
N ARG A 61 7.22 -5.05 -2.51
CA ARG A 61 7.92 -6.26 -2.97
C ARG A 61 9.07 -6.63 -2.03
N ASP A 62 9.94 -5.68 -1.71
CA ASP A 62 11.13 -5.91 -0.89
C ASP A 62 10.77 -6.25 0.58
N SER A 63 9.56 -5.87 1.02
CA SER A 63 9.00 -6.21 2.33
C SER A 63 8.17 -7.50 2.33
N GLY A 64 8.01 -8.17 1.19
CA GLY A 64 7.12 -9.33 1.03
C GLY A 64 5.63 -9.01 1.20
N ALA A 65 5.27 -7.73 1.16
CA ALA A 65 3.91 -7.23 1.21
C ALA A 65 3.23 -7.38 -0.16
N ASP A 66 1.90 -7.38 -0.16
CA ASP A 66 1.10 -7.33 -1.37
C ASP A 66 0.63 -5.90 -1.62
N ILE A 67 0.52 -5.51 -2.88
CA ILE A 67 0.08 -4.18 -3.30
C ILE A 67 -0.86 -4.29 -4.50
N ALA A 68 -1.94 -3.51 -4.50
CA ALA A 68 -2.88 -3.44 -5.61
C ALA A 68 -3.57 -2.08 -5.69
N ARG A 69 -4.13 -1.78 -6.87
CA ARG A 69 -5.05 -0.67 -7.07
C ARG A 69 -6.38 -0.98 -6.38
N LEU A 70 -6.91 0.00 -5.66
CA LEU A 70 -8.22 -0.06 -4.99
C LEU A 70 -9.12 1.04 -5.57
N GLY A 71 -9.88 0.69 -6.61
CA GLY A 71 -10.69 1.68 -7.35
C GLY A 71 -9.84 2.71 -8.06
N GLU A 72 -10.40 3.89 -8.35
CA GLU A 72 -9.71 4.85 -9.21
C GLU A 72 -8.57 5.61 -8.53
N GLU A 73 -8.78 5.98 -7.27
CA GLU A 73 -7.98 6.98 -6.57
C GLU A 73 -7.12 6.43 -5.42
N ARG A 74 -7.16 5.12 -5.18
CA ARG A 74 -6.53 4.51 -4.02
C ARG A 74 -5.67 3.30 -4.37
N ILE A 75 -4.70 3.07 -3.52
CA ILE A 75 -3.81 1.90 -3.54
C ILE A 75 -3.96 1.23 -2.18
N VAL A 76 -3.99 -0.11 -2.16
CA VAL A 76 -3.95 -0.88 -0.93
C VAL A 76 -2.63 -1.62 -0.83
N ILE A 77 -2.04 -1.64 0.37
CA ILE A 77 -0.86 -2.45 0.71
C ILE A 77 -1.23 -3.35 1.89
N THR A 78 -0.96 -4.65 1.78
CA THR A 78 -1.23 -5.63 2.83
C THR A 78 0.07 -6.30 3.30
N PRO A 79 0.21 -6.57 4.60
CA PRO A 79 1.41 -7.21 5.14
C PRO A 79 1.52 -8.68 4.67
N PRO A 80 2.68 -9.35 4.79
CA PRO A 80 2.89 -10.69 4.24
C PRO A 80 1.86 -11.76 4.62
N ARG A 81 1.25 -11.64 5.81
CA ARG A 81 0.22 -12.57 6.32
C ARG A 81 -1.18 -12.37 5.72
N ILE A 82 -1.38 -11.29 4.97
CA ILE A 82 -2.66 -10.92 4.36
C ILE A 82 -2.42 -10.78 2.86
N LYS A 83 -3.02 -11.67 2.08
CA LYS A 83 -2.84 -11.70 0.63
C LYS A 83 -4.00 -11.02 -0.07
N ILE A 84 -3.67 -10.25 -1.10
CA ILE A 84 -4.69 -9.70 -2.00
C ILE A 84 -5.04 -10.82 -2.97
N TRP A 85 -6.29 -11.29 -2.91
CA TRP A 85 -6.76 -12.25 -3.89
C TRP A 85 -6.76 -11.59 -5.27
N LYS A 86 -5.99 -12.15 -6.19
CA LYS A 86 -5.96 -11.76 -7.59
C LYS A 86 -6.69 -12.87 -8.34
N PRO A 87 -7.89 -12.64 -8.88
CA PRO A 87 -8.46 -13.56 -9.84
C PRO A 87 -7.46 -13.72 -10.99
N ASP A 88 -7.22 -14.95 -11.43
CA ASP A 88 -6.52 -15.23 -12.69
C ASP A 88 -7.38 -14.70 -13.84
N TYR A 89 -7.39 -13.39 -14.03
CA TYR A 89 -7.68 -12.82 -15.32
C TYR A 89 -6.39 -13.01 -16.12
N ASP A 90 -6.25 -14.21 -16.69
CA ASP A 90 -5.61 -14.35 -17.99
C ASP A 90 -6.27 -13.29 -18.88
N LEU A 91 -5.59 -12.16 -19.02
CA LEU A 91 -5.91 -11.15 -20.02
C LEU A 91 -5.67 -11.82 -21.38
N LYS A 92 -6.74 -12.40 -21.93
CA LYS A 92 -6.85 -12.61 -23.38
C LYS A 92 -6.95 -11.28 -24.10
#